data_AF-A0AAD5FXC2-F1
#
_entry.id   AF-A0AAD5FXC2-F1
#
_cell.length_a   1.000
_cell.length_b   1.000
_cell.length_c   1.000
_cell.angle_alpha   90.00
_cell.angle_beta   90.00
_cell.angle_gamma   90.00
#
_symmetry.space_group_name_H-M   'P 1'
#
loop_
_entity.id
_entity.type
_entity.pdbx_description
1 polymer ?
#
loop_
_entity_poly.entity_id
_entity_poly.type
_entity_poly.pdbx_seq_one_letter_code
_entity_poly.pdbx_strand_id
1 'polypeptide(L)'
;MEILLRIFRSLHSDKQPLLPVARVCRNFYHIVCKYFIYREIQFKTSEEFFKFASHHLTTEVSSKINYLETVTFVNPQVKKTSNQSINIAGSYAVESNSRTKDTLSYTEFLSTLKSLFSHAYGLKCVRFIEIAPEFAFPLDFKQKTSTSLFKRKVTKRKRRLGKLVLRPQSGWSIPLKDIHLSLFCEYFDSIDELHLVDFIIDQPINVNIKVEKVVFQSCSYSIKKVKSPSPLFKDVSVLELQGLTSSMQLSLIDLVKLNNKLNTLILDLNSSVFYLNGEFNFTKFNPFFRLLCSGGGGYANMKTLVLKNFDLFNYLKHDDLHEDVDSWIEPPTNNFETFIKYVSFIPNLIITLKKTPVRVNTCKKCGFKKQQSDKLIETLTRQEWEIFLKPLELQDNNLKIQSHDAVDLHTVSEYD
;
A
#
# COMPACT_ATOMS: atom_id res chain seq x y z
N MET A 1 -30.46 -6.80 18.20
CA MET A 1 -29.00 -6.94 17.96
C MET A 1 -28.42 -5.68 17.33
N GLU A 2 -28.95 -5.22 16.19
CA GLU A 2 -28.43 -4.05 15.45
C GLU A 2 -28.41 -2.76 16.27
N ILE A 3 -29.44 -2.52 17.10
CA ILE A 3 -29.48 -1.37 18.01
C ILE A 3 -28.32 -1.42 19.03
N LEU A 4 -28.06 -2.60 19.63
CA LEU A 4 -26.93 -2.78 20.56
C LEU A 4 -25.58 -2.57 19.85
N LEU A 5 -25.43 -3.05 18.62
CA LEU A 5 -24.23 -2.79 17.82
C LEU A 5 -24.03 -1.29 17.58
N ARG A 6 -25.12 -0.55 17.29
CA ARG A 6 -25.06 0.91 17.07
C ARG A 6 -24.69 1.66 18.36
N ILE A 7 -25.24 1.25 19.50
CA ILE A 7 -24.90 1.80 20.83
C ILE A 7 -23.44 1.49 21.18
N PHE A 8 -22.99 0.24 21.03
CA PHE A 8 -21.60 -0.10 21.36
C PHE A 8 -20.60 0.55 20.40
N ARG A 9 -21.00 0.80 19.14
CA ARG A 9 -20.18 1.56 18.18
C ARG A 9 -19.91 3.00 18.63
N SER A 10 -20.85 3.68 19.29
CA SER A 10 -20.59 5.04 19.80
C SER A 10 -19.58 5.05 20.96
N LEU A 11 -19.30 3.88 21.56
CA LEU A 11 -18.29 3.70 22.61
C LEU A 11 -16.95 3.19 22.06
N HIS A 12 -16.84 2.94 20.74
CA HIS A 12 -15.73 2.19 20.16
C HIS A 12 -14.45 3.02 19.91
N SER A 13 -14.54 4.35 19.96
CA SER A 13 -13.38 5.24 19.75
C SER A 13 -12.23 4.96 20.73
N ASP A 14 -12.57 4.46 21.92
CA ASP A 14 -11.64 3.86 22.85
C ASP A 14 -12.16 2.46 23.22
N LYS A 15 -11.38 1.40 22.98
CA LYS A 15 -11.82 0.02 23.28
C LYS A 15 -12.02 -0.23 24.79
N GLN A 16 -11.53 0.67 25.65
CA GLN A 16 -11.63 0.57 27.11
C GLN A 16 -13.07 0.56 27.64
N PRO A 17 -13.95 1.52 27.29
CA PRO A 17 -15.38 1.52 27.62
C PRO A 17 -16.15 0.24 27.28
N LEU A 18 -15.69 -0.54 26.30
CA LEU A 18 -16.35 -1.78 25.90
C LEU A 18 -16.12 -2.94 26.88
N LEU A 19 -15.06 -2.89 27.70
CA LEU A 19 -14.75 -3.94 28.67
C LEU A 19 -15.77 -4.02 29.82
N PRO A 20 -16.18 -2.91 30.47
CA PRO A 20 -17.29 -2.94 31.42
C PRO A 20 -18.60 -3.42 30.77
N VAL A 21 -18.91 -2.97 29.55
CA VAL A 21 -20.11 -3.39 28.80
C VAL A 21 -20.12 -4.91 28.60
N ALA A 22 -18.97 -5.49 28.25
CA ALA A 22 -18.82 -6.93 28.10
C ALA A 22 -19.07 -7.72 29.40
N ARG A 23 -18.92 -7.09 30.58
CA ARG A 23 -19.13 -7.74 31.88
C ARG A 23 -20.59 -7.73 32.35
N VAL A 24 -21.47 -6.96 31.71
CA VAL A 24 -22.89 -6.82 32.12
C VAL A 24 -23.64 -8.14 31.98
N CYS A 25 -23.53 -8.80 30.82
CA CYS A 25 -24.18 -10.09 30.60
C CYS A 25 -23.48 -10.89 29.50
N ARG A 26 -23.77 -12.20 29.42
CA ARG A 26 -23.19 -13.11 28.42
C ARG A 26 -23.48 -12.68 26.98
N ASN A 27 -24.66 -12.13 26.71
CA ASN A 27 -25.01 -11.63 25.38
C ASN A 27 -24.12 -10.43 24.99
N PHE A 28 -23.95 -9.47 25.89
CA PHE A 28 -23.07 -8.31 25.65
C PHE A 28 -21.62 -8.74 25.50
N TYR A 29 -21.14 -9.67 26.33
CA TYR A 29 -19.82 -10.28 26.18
C TYR A 29 -19.61 -10.82 24.76
N HIS A 30 -20.55 -11.63 24.25
CA HIS A 30 -20.44 -12.19 22.91
C HIS A 30 -20.46 -11.12 21.81
N ILE A 31 -21.30 -10.10 21.93
CA ILE A 31 -21.36 -8.99 20.96
C ILE A 31 -20.05 -8.20 20.96
N VAL A 32 -19.58 -7.80 22.14
CA VAL A 32 -18.35 -7.01 22.28
C VAL A 32 -17.14 -7.77 21.75
N CYS A 33 -16.98 -9.05 22.12
CA CYS A 33 -15.90 -9.89 21.63
C CYS A 33 -15.93 -10.04 20.10
N LYS A 34 -17.07 -10.43 19.52
CA LYS A 34 -17.19 -10.78 18.10
C LYS A 34 -17.07 -9.60 17.16
N TYR A 35 -17.57 -8.42 17.56
CA TYR A 35 -17.71 -7.28 16.65
C TYR A 35 -16.72 -6.15 16.91
N PHE A 36 -16.04 -6.13 18.07
CA PHE A 36 -15.20 -5.00 18.47
C PHE A 36 -13.79 -5.42 18.91
N ILE A 37 -13.67 -6.31 19.91
CA ILE A 37 -12.36 -6.64 20.50
C ILE A 37 -11.49 -7.42 19.49
N TYR A 38 -12.01 -8.52 18.95
CA TYR A 38 -11.23 -9.40 18.07
C TYR A 38 -11.21 -8.97 16.61
N ARG A 39 -11.81 -7.82 16.27
CA ARG A 39 -11.81 -7.29 14.90
C ARG A 39 -10.40 -6.90 14.45
N GLU A 40 -9.63 -6.31 15.36
CA GLU A 40 -8.26 -5.88 15.11
C GLU A 40 -7.37 -6.25 16.29
N ILE A 41 -6.38 -7.11 16.04
CA ILE A 41 -5.47 -7.62 17.06
C ILE A 41 -4.03 -7.33 16.66
N GLN A 42 -3.25 -6.91 17.64
CA GLN A 42 -1.82 -6.71 17.52
C GLN A 42 -1.11 -7.56 18.58
N PHE A 43 -0.14 -8.36 18.14
CA PHE A 43 0.74 -9.13 19.00
C PHE A 43 2.12 -8.46 18.98
N LYS A 44 2.49 -7.85 20.11
CA LYS A 44 3.79 -7.21 20.30
C LYS A 44 4.89 -8.22 20.59
N THR A 45 4.52 -9.34 21.19
CA THR A 45 5.41 -10.46 21.48
C THR A 45 4.79 -11.75 20.98
N SER A 46 5.62 -12.77 20.80
CA SER A 46 5.11 -14.07 20.39
C SER A 46 4.36 -14.77 21.51
N GLU A 47 4.75 -14.56 22.77
CA GLU A 47 3.98 -15.03 23.93
C GLU A 47 2.52 -14.56 23.91
N GLU A 48 2.26 -13.29 23.55
CA GLU A 48 0.89 -12.78 23.41
C GLU A 48 0.12 -13.56 22.33
N PHE A 49 0.78 -13.86 21.20
CA PHE A 49 0.19 -14.65 20.14
C PHE A 49 -0.10 -16.09 20.57
N PHE A 50 0.82 -16.72 21.32
CA PHE A 50 0.59 -18.06 21.84
C PHE A 50 -0.50 -18.12 22.88
N LYS A 51 -0.58 -17.14 23.79
CA LYS A 51 -1.69 -17.01 24.72
C LYS A 51 -3.01 -16.86 23.97
N PHE A 52 -3.06 -16.03 22.94
CA PHE A 52 -4.24 -15.93 22.09
C PHE A 52 -4.58 -17.28 21.44
N ALA A 53 -3.58 -17.97 20.91
CA ALA A 53 -3.77 -19.24 20.24
C ALA A 53 -4.25 -20.37 21.14
N SER A 54 -3.71 -20.48 22.35
CA SER A 54 -4.14 -21.51 23.31
C SER A 54 -5.60 -21.32 23.74
N HIS A 55 -6.11 -20.09 23.67
CA HIS A 55 -7.50 -19.78 24.00
C HIS A 55 -8.45 -19.83 22.81
N HIS A 56 -7.95 -19.68 21.58
CA HIS A 56 -8.80 -19.41 20.42
C HIS A 56 -8.47 -20.18 19.13
N LEU A 57 -7.28 -20.75 19.01
CA LEU A 57 -6.79 -21.45 17.82
C LEU A 57 -6.53 -22.94 18.10
N THR A 58 -7.26 -23.50 19.09
CA THR A 58 -7.25 -24.93 19.40
C THR A 58 -7.93 -25.74 18.28
N THR A 59 -8.09 -27.05 18.44
CA THR A 59 -8.71 -27.92 17.44
C THR A 59 -10.14 -27.54 17.04
N GLU A 60 -10.83 -26.72 17.84
CA GLU A 60 -12.17 -26.24 17.56
C GLU A 60 -12.18 -24.73 17.28
N VAL A 61 -13.03 -24.31 16.34
CA VAL A 61 -13.22 -22.88 16.01
C VAL A 61 -13.73 -22.14 17.25
N SER A 62 -13.03 -21.08 17.65
CA SER A 62 -13.43 -20.26 18.80
C SER A 62 -14.83 -19.67 18.59
N SER A 63 -15.78 -20.04 19.45
CA SER A 63 -17.13 -19.47 19.46
C SER A 63 -17.16 -17.97 19.79
N LYS A 64 -16.02 -17.40 20.20
CA LYS A 64 -15.82 -15.99 20.54
C LYS A 64 -15.31 -15.14 19.37
N ILE A 65 -14.80 -15.78 18.31
CA ILE A 65 -14.22 -15.09 17.16
C ILE A 65 -14.98 -15.49 15.90
N ASN A 66 -15.76 -14.55 15.38
CA ASN A 66 -16.37 -14.69 14.06
C ASN A 66 -15.49 -14.05 12.98
N TYR A 67 -14.82 -12.95 13.32
CA TYR A 67 -14.20 -12.07 12.33
C TYR A 67 -12.93 -11.41 12.86
N LEU A 68 -11.81 -11.68 12.20
CA LEU A 68 -10.49 -11.07 12.40
C LEU A 68 -10.20 -10.19 11.18
N GLU A 69 -10.56 -8.90 11.21
CA GLU A 69 -10.27 -8.02 10.08
C GLU A 69 -8.78 -7.80 9.91
N THR A 70 -8.08 -7.47 10.98
CA THR A 70 -6.65 -7.18 10.94
C THR A 70 -5.92 -7.94 12.04
N VAL A 71 -4.87 -8.66 11.67
CA VAL A 71 -3.91 -9.24 12.60
C VAL A 71 -2.53 -8.67 12.31
N THR A 72 -1.89 -8.11 13.34
CA THR A 72 -0.54 -7.53 13.25
C THR A 72 0.42 -8.30 14.15
N PHE A 73 1.51 -8.78 13.57
CA PHE A 73 2.64 -9.38 14.28
C PHE A 73 3.79 -8.37 14.27
N VAL A 74 4.18 -7.91 15.45
CA VAL A 74 5.38 -7.06 15.65
C VAL A 74 6.55 -7.96 15.98
N ASN A 75 7.70 -7.72 15.36
CA ASN A 75 8.94 -8.45 15.61
C ASN A 75 8.72 -9.98 15.64
N PRO A 76 8.26 -10.57 14.52
CA PRO A 76 7.86 -11.98 14.48
C PRO A 76 9.04 -12.91 14.81
N GLN A 77 8.76 -14.08 15.40
CA GLN A 77 9.83 -15.04 15.73
C GLN A 77 10.66 -15.40 14.50
N VAL A 78 11.98 -15.38 14.67
CA VAL A 78 12.95 -15.86 13.69
C VAL A 78 13.50 -17.23 14.12
N LYS A 79 13.89 -18.04 13.14
CA LYS A 79 14.55 -19.32 13.43
C LYS A 79 15.95 -19.02 14.00
N LYS A 80 16.17 -19.28 15.29
CA LYS A 80 17.50 -19.18 15.89
C LYS A 80 18.44 -20.15 15.17
N THR A 81 19.33 -19.64 14.33
CA THR A 81 20.47 -20.42 13.82
C THR A 81 21.55 -20.43 14.87
N SER A 82 22.05 -21.60 15.25
CA SER A 82 23.09 -21.79 16.28
C SER A 82 24.42 -21.07 16.02
N ASN A 83 24.58 -20.40 14.89
CA ASN A 83 25.84 -19.81 14.43
C ASN A 83 25.85 -18.27 14.39
N GLN A 84 24.85 -17.60 14.99
CA GLN A 84 24.83 -16.13 15.03
C GLN A 84 25.18 -15.61 16.43
N SER A 85 26.47 -15.58 16.76
CA SER A 85 26.98 -14.53 17.65
C SER A 85 27.17 -13.28 16.79
N ILE A 86 26.39 -12.24 17.05
CA ILE A 86 26.60 -10.95 16.41
C ILE A 86 27.80 -10.31 17.11
N ASN A 87 28.99 -10.44 16.53
CA ASN A 87 30.15 -9.65 16.94
C ASN A 87 30.01 -8.25 16.32
N ILE A 88 29.49 -7.30 17.10
CA ILE A 88 29.57 -5.89 16.78
C ILE A 88 31.01 -5.44 17.07
N ALA A 89 31.68 -4.81 16.11
CA ALA A 89 33.03 -4.29 16.31
C ALA A 89 33.03 -3.28 17.47
N GLY A 90 33.71 -3.61 18.57
CA GLY A 90 33.82 -2.77 19.77
C GLY A 90 33.01 -3.23 20.99
N SER A 91 32.16 -4.26 20.88
CA SER A 91 31.52 -4.87 22.06
C SER A 91 32.29 -6.11 22.51
N TYR A 92 32.85 -6.07 23.72
CA TYR A 92 33.36 -7.27 24.40
C TYR A 92 32.29 -8.36 24.35
N ALA A 93 32.70 -9.57 23.95
CA ALA A 93 31.83 -10.73 23.80
C ALA A 93 31.13 -11.04 25.14
N VAL A 94 29.91 -10.55 25.30
CA VAL A 94 29.00 -11.07 26.33
C VAL A 94 28.31 -12.25 25.69
N GLU A 95 28.88 -13.43 25.90
CA GLU A 95 28.20 -14.71 25.68
C GLU A 95 26.93 -14.73 26.53
N SER A 96 25.81 -14.26 25.96
CA SER A 96 24.50 -14.52 26.51
C SER A 96 24.09 -15.94 26.11
N ASN A 97 24.77 -16.91 26.71
CA ASN A 97 24.28 -18.29 26.84
C ASN A 97 23.09 -18.30 27.82
N SER A 98 22.04 -17.53 27.53
CA SER A 98 20.75 -17.68 28.19
C SER A 98 19.99 -18.81 27.50
N ARG A 99 20.29 -20.04 27.91
CA ARG A 99 19.26 -21.10 27.97
C ARG A 99 18.21 -20.66 29.00
N THR A 100 17.40 -19.66 28.68
CA THR A 100 16.16 -19.39 29.39
C THR A 100 15.09 -20.32 28.83
N LYS A 101 14.54 -21.15 29.71
CA LYS A 101 13.49 -22.15 29.47
C LYS A 101 12.15 -21.59 28.97
N ASP A 102 12.08 -20.30 28.60
CA ASP A 102 10.83 -19.59 28.28
C ASP A 102 10.75 -19.03 26.85
N THR A 103 11.75 -19.25 25.99
CA THR A 103 11.62 -18.81 24.58
C THR A 103 10.84 -19.83 23.76
N LEU A 104 9.56 -19.53 23.50
CA LEU A 104 8.71 -20.27 22.57
C LEU A 104 9.44 -20.51 21.25
N SER A 105 9.39 -21.75 20.77
CA SER A 105 10.15 -22.13 19.59
C SER A 105 9.55 -21.53 18.31
N TYR A 106 10.40 -21.20 17.36
CA TYR A 106 9.99 -20.78 16.02
C TYR A 106 9.05 -21.81 15.35
N THR A 107 9.25 -23.11 15.63
CA THR A 107 8.38 -24.20 15.16
C THR A 107 6.96 -24.12 15.70
N GLU A 108 6.80 -23.84 16.99
CA GLU A 108 5.49 -23.64 17.61
C GLU A 108 4.81 -22.39 17.04
N PHE A 109 5.58 -21.34 16.76
CA PHE A 109 5.07 -20.09 16.21
C PHE A 109 4.46 -20.33 14.82
N LEU A 110 5.19 -21.05 13.97
CA LEU A 110 4.70 -21.43 12.65
C LEU A 110 3.47 -22.34 12.72
N SER A 111 3.46 -23.35 13.60
CA SER A 111 2.31 -24.25 13.76
C SER A 111 1.05 -23.46 14.14
N THR A 112 1.21 -22.50 15.04
CA THR A 112 0.13 -21.63 15.51
C THR A 112 -0.36 -20.68 14.42
N LEU A 113 0.56 -20.12 13.64
CA LEU A 113 0.23 -19.25 12.51
C LEU A 113 -0.51 -20.02 11.40
N LYS A 114 -0.10 -21.26 11.14
CA LYS A 114 -0.82 -22.19 10.25
C LYS A 114 -2.23 -22.46 10.75
N SER A 115 -2.40 -22.70 12.05
CA SER A 115 -3.73 -22.83 12.65
C SER A 115 -4.57 -21.58 12.35
N LEU A 116 -4.05 -20.37 12.62
CA LEU A 116 -4.74 -19.12 12.32
C LEU A 116 -5.21 -19.01 10.86
N PHE A 117 -4.32 -19.32 9.90
CA PHE A 117 -4.63 -19.24 8.47
C PHE A 117 -5.54 -20.37 7.98
N SER A 118 -5.54 -21.51 8.66
CA SER A 118 -6.44 -22.63 8.37
C SER A 118 -7.88 -22.35 8.81
N HIS A 119 -8.07 -21.60 9.89
CA HIS A 119 -9.39 -21.29 10.43
C HIS A 119 -10.11 -20.20 9.61
N ALA A 120 -11.44 -20.29 9.52
CA ALA A 120 -12.28 -19.40 8.71
C ALA A 120 -12.73 -18.15 9.48
N TYR A 121 -11.81 -17.41 10.11
CA TYR A 121 -12.12 -16.19 10.86
C TYR A 121 -12.34 -14.95 9.97
N GLY A 122 -12.63 -15.13 8.68
CA GLY A 122 -12.83 -14.01 7.74
C GLY A 122 -11.64 -13.04 7.67
N LEU A 123 -10.42 -13.57 7.77
CA LEU A 123 -9.17 -12.81 7.79
C LEU A 123 -9.03 -11.89 6.57
N LYS A 124 -9.10 -10.58 6.78
CA LYS A 124 -8.98 -9.58 5.70
C LYS A 124 -7.56 -9.08 5.51
N CYS A 125 -6.85 -8.77 6.59
CA CYS A 125 -5.56 -8.08 6.57
C CYS A 125 -4.58 -8.78 7.53
N VAL A 126 -3.40 -9.10 7.02
CA VAL A 126 -2.28 -9.62 7.83
C VAL A 126 -1.11 -8.66 7.70
N ARG A 127 -0.52 -8.28 8.83
CA ARG A 127 0.63 -7.38 8.89
C ARG A 127 1.76 -8.03 9.66
N PHE A 128 2.93 -8.08 9.04
CA PHE A 128 4.18 -8.35 9.72
C PHE A 128 4.99 -7.06 9.73
N ILE A 129 5.25 -6.53 10.91
CA ILE A 129 5.99 -5.28 11.10
C ILE A 129 7.21 -5.52 11.97
N GLU A 130 8.23 -4.68 11.80
CA GLU A 130 9.54 -4.86 12.45
C GLU A 130 10.16 -6.21 12.11
N ILE A 131 10.04 -6.61 10.84
CA ILE A 131 10.65 -7.84 10.33
C ILE A 131 12.17 -7.70 10.36
N ALA A 132 12.86 -8.63 11.04
CA ALA A 132 14.30 -8.75 11.01
C ALA A 132 14.80 -9.36 9.67
N PRO A 133 16.04 -9.07 9.23
CA PRO A 133 16.59 -9.63 7.99
C PRO A 133 16.58 -11.16 7.89
N GLU A 134 16.67 -11.85 9.03
CA GLU A 134 16.67 -13.32 9.13
C GLU A 134 15.27 -13.92 9.09
N PHE A 135 14.23 -13.10 9.15
CA PHE A 135 12.86 -13.59 9.12
C PHE A 135 12.56 -14.27 7.79
N ALA A 136 12.23 -15.53 7.86
CA ALA A 136 11.89 -16.36 6.72
C ALA A 136 10.81 -17.34 7.14
N PHE A 137 9.91 -17.70 6.22
CA PHE A 137 9.11 -18.90 6.36
C PHE A 137 9.85 -20.09 5.72
N PRO A 138 9.62 -21.33 6.18
CA PRO A 138 10.25 -22.50 5.59
C PRO A 138 9.85 -22.66 4.11
N LEU A 139 10.82 -23.03 3.28
CA LEU A 139 10.60 -23.36 1.87
C LEU A 139 10.09 -24.78 1.64
N ASP A 140 10.01 -25.59 2.70
CA ASP A 140 9.75 -27.06 2.68
C ASP A 140 8.38 -27.47 2.10
N PHE A 141 7.68 -26.54 1.47
CA PHE A 141 6.40 -26.76 0.79
C PHE A 141 6.49 -26.60 -0.73
N LYS A 142 7.71 -26.61 -1.32
CA LYS A 142 7.85 -27.06 -2.71
C LYS A 142 7.14 -28.40 -2.80
N GLN A 143 6.07 -28.42 -3.60
CA GLN A 143 5.18 -29.55 -3.80
C GLN A 143 5.96 -30.85 -3.65
N LYS A 144 5.70 -31.59 -2.57
CA LYS A 144 5.81 -33.04 -2.66
C LYS A 144 4.83 -33.42 -3.75
N THR A 145 5.29 -33.50 -4.99
CA THR A 145 4.78 -34.40 -6.01
C THR A 145 4.92 -35.81 -5.45
N SER A 146 4.15 -36.13 -4.41
CA SER A 146 4.04 -37.49 -3.94
C SER A 146 3.30 -38.20 -5.06
N THR A 147 4.02 -39.11 -5.72
CA THR A 147 3.57 -40.13 -6.68
C THR A 147 2.55 -41.11 -6.08
N SER A 148 1.83 -40.72 -5.03
CA SER A 148 0.75 -41.50 -4.44
C SER A 148 -0.53 -41.28 -5.23
N LEU A 149 -0.90 -42.30 -6.01
CA LEU A 149 -2.13 -42.40 -6.80
C LEU A 149 -3.43 -42.33 -5.97
N PHE A 150 -3.35 -42.19 -4.64
CA PHE A 150 -4.50 -42.28 -3.72
C PHE A 150 -4.66 -41.11 -2.75
N LYS A 151 -4.08 -39.93 -3.01
CA LYS A 151 -4.47 -38.74 -2.24
C LYS A 151 -5.75 -38.15 -2.81
N ARG A 152 -6.85 -38.30 -2.07
CA ARG A 152 -8.07 -37.48 -2.22
C ARG A 152 -7.62 -36.04 -2.52
N LYS A 153 -8.00 -35.52 -3.69
CA LYS A 153 -7.91 -34.08 -3.98
C LYS A 153 -8.73 -33.38 -2.91
N VAL A 154 -8.08 -32.96 -1.82
CA VAL A 154 -8.67 -31.98 -0.91
C VAL A 154 -8.79 -30.73 -1.75
N THR A 155 -10.00 -30.44 -2.21
CA THR A 155 -10.34 -29.21 -2.92
C THR A 155 -9.96 -28.08 -1.97
N LYS A 156 -8.79 -27.46 -2.20
CA LYS A 156 -8.40 -26.25 -1.49
C LYS A 156 -9.54 -25.25 -1.72
N ARG A 157 -10.20 -24.82 -0.65
CA ARG A 157 -11.17 -23.72 -0.75
C ARG A 157 -10.40 -22.54 -1.32
N LYS A 158 -10.88 -21.99 -2.44
CA LYS A 158 -10.26 -20.82 -3.06
C LYS A 158 -10.24 -19.68 -2.03
N ARG A 159 -9.08 -19.37 -1.46
CA ARG A 159 -8.96 -18.43 -0.34
C ARG A 159 -8.27 -17.17 -0.82
N ARG A 160 -8.94 -16.05 -0.60
CA ARG A 160 -8.52 -14.71 -0.99
C ARG A 160 -8.19 -13.92 0.27
N LEU A 161 -6.99 -13.37 0.35
CA LEU A 161 -6.58 -12.45 1.41
C LEU A 161 -6.75 -11.01 0.89
N GLY A 162 -7.45 -10.16 1.64
CA GLY A 162 -7.66 -8.77 1.22
C GLY A 162 -6.35 -7.96 1.19
N LYS A 163 -5.54 -8.03 2.24
CA LYS A 163 -4.29 -7.26 2.31
C LYS A 163 -3.19 -8.00 3.07
N LEU A 164 -1.98 -7.95 2.53
CA LEU A 164 -0.76 -8.37 3.21
C LEU A 164 0.20 -7.18 3.32
N VAL A 165 0.64 -6.84 4.53
CA VAL A 165 1.67 -5.82 4.75
C VAL A 165 2.92 -6.49 5.30
N LEU A 166 4.06 -6.29 4.64
CA LEU A 166 5.37 -6.67 5.14
C LEU A 166 6.19 -5.40 5.33
N ARG A 167 6.71 -5.19 6.54
CA ARG A 167 7.53 -4.04 6.91
C ARG A 167 8.72 -4.46 7.77
N PRO A 168 9.96 -4.28 7.30
CA PRO A 168 11.17 -4.45 8.09
C PRO A 168 11.24 -3.51 9.29
N GLN A 169 12.16 -3.79 10.20
CA GLN A 169 12.50 -2.85 11.26
C GLN A 169 12.99 -1.52 10.67
N SER A 170 12.63 -0.41 11.31
CA SER A 170 13.07 0.92 10.89
C SER A 170 14.59 0.99 10.74
N GLY A 171 15.07 1.59 9.65
CA GLY A 171 16.50 1.68 9.33
C GLY A 171 17.06 0.49 8.54
N TRP A 172 16.26 -0.55 8.29
CA TRP A 172 16.66 -1.69 7.48
C TRP A 172 15.96 -1.67 6.13
N SER A 173 16.71 -2.04 5.08
CA SER A 173 16.13 -2.47 3.81
C SER A 173 16.57 -3.90 3.53
N ILE A 174 15.61 -4.81 3.35
CA ILE A 174 15.89 -6.25 3.23
C ILE A 174 15.54 -6.77 1.83
N PRO A 175 16.33 -7.67 1.23
CA PRO A 175 15.99 -8.29 -0.04
C PRO A 175 14.70 -9.11 0.05
N LEU A 176 13.73 -8.87 -0.83
CA LEU A 176 12.53 -9.70 -0.92
C LEU A 176 12.90 -11.06 -1.52
N LYS A 177 12.47 -12.15 -0.87
CA LYS A 177 12.73 -13.53 -1.30
C LYS A 177 11.45 -14.34 -1.23
N ASP A 178 11.39 -15.45 -1.97
CA ASP A 178 10.27 -16.40 -1.96
C ASP A 178 9.89 -16.84 -0.54
N ILE A 179 10.88 -16.95 0.36
CA ILE A 179 10.73 -17.33 1.76
C ILE A 179 9.83 -16.40 2.56
N HIS A 180 9.66 -15.14 2.15
CA HIS A 180 8.81 -14.17 2.85
C HIS A 180 7.32 -14.38 2.54
N LEU A 181 7.01 -15.07 1.43
CA LEU A 181 5.66 -15.30 0.95
C LEU A 181 5.26 -16.78 0.95
N SER A 182 6.20 -17.70 1.20
CA SER A 182 5.98 -19.15 1.04
C SER A 182 4.81 -19.67 1.88
N LEU A 183 4.65 -19.19 3.11
CA LEU A 183 3.54 -19.59 3.97
C LEU A 183 2.18 -19.15 3.40
N PHE A 184 2.08 -17.93 2.86
CA PHE A 184 0.81 -17.45 2.29
C PHE A 184 0.39 -18.25 1.07
N CYS A 185 1.33 -18.69 0.25
CA CYS A 185 1.08 -19.54 -0.91
C CYS A 185 0.51 -20.92 -0.54
N GLU A 186 0.65 -21.35 0.71
CA GLU A 186 0.05 -22.61 1.19
C GLU A 186 -1.47 -22.47 1.39
N TYR A 187 -1.90 -21.32 1.92
CA TYR A 187 -3.26 -21.08 2.44
C TYR A 187 -4.14 -20.18 1.56
N PHE A 188 -3.55 -19.35 0.70
CA PHE A 188 -4.25 -18.37 -0.12
C PHE A 188 -3.86 -18.53 -1.59
N ASP A 189 -4.85 -18.44 -2.49
CA ASP A 189 -4.64 -18.47 -3.94
C ASP A 189 -4.43 -17.06 -4.50
N SER A 190 -4.97 -16.04 -3.82
CA SER A 190 -4.81 -14.65 -4.20
C SER A 190 -4.69 -13.69 -3.01
N ILE A 191 -3.97 -12.60 -3.24
CA ILE A 191 -3.86 -11.42 -2.37
C ILE A 191 -4.33 -10.20 -3.17
N ASP A 192 -5.28 -9.45 -2.64
CA ASP A 192 -5.82 -8.30 -3.37
C ASP A 192 -4.83 -7.15 -3.34
N GLU A 193 -4.26 -6.85 -2.17
CA GLU A 193 -3.23 -5.84 -2.00
C GLU A 193 -2.00 -6.40 -1.26
N LEU A 194 -0.86 -6.43 -1.94
CA LEU A 194 0.45 -6.68 -1.33
C LEU A 194 1.17 -5.36 -1.08
N HIS A 195 1.37 -4.99 0.18
CA HIS A 195 2.07 -3.78 0.59
C HIS A 195 3.45 -4.13 1.15
N LEU A 196 4.47 -3.71 0.44
CA LEU A 196 5.87 -3.91 0.79
C LEU A 196 6.47 -2.56 1.18
N VAL A 197 7.11 -2.51 2.35
CA VAL A 197 7.77 -1.33 2.88
C VAL A 197 9.26 -1.62 3.00
N ASP A 198 10.13 -0.73 2.51
CA ASP A 198 11.60 -0.84 2.64
C ASP A 198 12.20 -2.17 2.13
N PHE A 199 11.63 -2.78 1.08
CA PHE A 199 12.21 -3.98 0.47
C PHE A 199 13.11 -3.67 -0.73
N ILE A 200 14.15 -4.47 -0.91
CA ILE A 200 15.01 -4.47 -2.10
C ILE A 200 14.56 -5.62 -3.00
N ILE A 201 14.25 -5.34 -4.27
CA ILE A 201 13.89 -6.34 -5.27
C ILE A 201 15.08 -6.51 -6.21
N ASP A 202 15.90 -7.53 -5.91
CA ASP A 202 17.14 -7.85 -6.60
C ASP A 202 17.08 -9.20 -7.35
N GLN A 203 16.00 -9.97 -7.16
CA GLN A 203 15.77 -11.25 -7.85
C GLN A 203 14.28 -11.45 -8.20
N PRO A 204 13.95 -12.21 -9.26
CA PRO A 204 12.58 -12.63 -9.53
C PRO A 204 12.01 -13.46 -8.38
N ILE A 205 10.75 -13.21 -8.01
CA ILE A 205 10.06 -13.89 -6.92
C ILE A 205 9.13 -14.96 -7.48
N ASN A 206 9.51 -16.22 -7.28
CA ASN A 206 8.92 -17.39 -7.93
C ASN A 206 7.89 -18.08 -7.03
N VAL A 207 6.84 -17.34 -6.68
CA VAL A 207 5.75 -17.86 -5.85
C VAL A 207 4.45 -18.02 -6.63
N ASN A 208 3.68 -19.05 -6.29
CA ASN A 208 2.42 -19.36 -6.96
C ASN A 208 1.22 -18.77 -6.19
N ILE A 209 1.12 -17.44 -6.17
CA ILE A 209 -0.01 -16.70 -5.62
C ILE A 209 -0.35 -15.53 -6.55
N LYS A 210 -1.64 -15.29 -6.78
CA LYS A 210 -2.10 -14.17 -7.61
C LYS A 210 -2.10 -12.88 -6.78
N VAL A 211 -1.51 -11.81 -7.30
CA VAL A 211 -1.57 -10.48 -6.67
C VAL A 211 -2.25 -9.50 -7.62
N GLU A 212 -3.27 -8.78 -7.15
CA GLU A 212 -4.05 -7.82 -7.98
C GLU A 212 -3.47 -6.40 -7.91
N LYS A 213 -3.15 -5.93 -6.71
CA LYS A 213 -2.53 -4.63 -6.42
C LYS A 213 -1.23 -4.80 -5.64
N VAL A 214 -0.20 -4.04 -6.01
CA VAL A 214 1.04 -3.94 -5.24
C VAL A 214 1.28 -2.50 -4.82
N VAL A 215 1.62 -2.30 -3.54
CA VAL A 215 2.06 -1.03 -2.99
C VAL A 215 3.54 -1.17 -2.62
N PHE A 216 4.40 -0.40 -3.27
CA PHE A 216 5.80 -0.25 -2.89
C PHE A 216 5.99 1.06 -2.14
N GLN A 217 6.33 0.96 -0.87
CA GLN A 217 6.69 2.11 -0.04
C GLN A 217 8.18 2.07 0.22
N SER A 218 8.91 3.09 -0.23
CA SER A 218 10.37 3.20 -0.06
C SER A 218 11.17 1.99 -0.57
N CYS A 219 10.59 1.16 -1.43
CA CYS A 219 11.28 -0.02 -1.98
C CYS A 219 12.29 0.39 -3.06
N SER A 220 13.24 -0.50 -3.37
CA SER A 220 14.20 -0.30 -4.44
C SER A 220 14.28 -1.50 -5.37
N TYR A 221 14.73 -1.28 -6.60
CA TYR A 221 14.88 -2.29 -7.62
C TYR A 221 16.30 -2.23 -8.20
N SER A 222 16.99 -3.37 -8.22
CA SER A 222 18.40 -3.45 -8.63
C SER A 222 18.67 -4.51 -9.71
N ILE A 223 17.64 -5.19 -10.22
CA ILE A 223 17.83 -6.26 -11.21
C ILE A 223 18.26 -5.68 -12.56
N LYS A 224 19.42 -6.12 -13.05
CA LYS A 224 19.89 -5.79 -14.39
C LYS A 224 19.12 -6.62 -15.43
N LYS A 225 18.32 -5.94 -16.27
CA LYS A 225 17.64 -6.48 -17.48
C LYS A 225 16.79 -7.72 -17.24
N VAL A 226 15.55 -7.53 -16.77
CA VAL A 226 14.54 -8.60 -16.70
C VAL A 226 13.76 -8.66 -18.02
N LYS A 227 13.73 -9.83 -18.67
CA LYS A 227 13.03 -10.04 -19.96
C LYS A 227 11.58 -10.52 -19.81
N SER A 228 11.20 -10.99 -18.62
CA SER A 228 9.89 -11.60 -18.35
C SER A 228 9.38 -11.17 -16.98
N PRO A 229 8.07 -10.96 -16.80
CA PRO A 229 7.52 -10.58 -15.50
C PRO A 229 7.84 -11.64 -14.45
N SER A 230 8.20 -11.19 -13.24
CA SER A 230 8.29 -12.06 -12.06
C SER A 230 6.94 -12.76 -11.83
N PRO A 231 6.89 -14.07 -11.53
CA PRO A 231 5.63 -14.79 -11.30
C PRO A 231 4.72 -14.13 -10.27
N LEU A 232 5.28 -13.53 -9.23
CA LEU A 232 4.52 -12.76 -8.23
C LEU A 232 3.74 -11.57 -8.83
N PHE A 233 4.29 -10.91 -9.85
CA PHE A 233 3.74 -9.67 -10.42
C PHE A 233 2.97 -9.89 -11.73
N LYS A 234 2.83 -11.14 -12.19
CA LYS A 234 2.24 -11.48 -13.50
C LYS A 234 0.77 -11.05 -13.68
N ASP A 235 0.04 -10.87 -12.58
CA ASP A 235 -1.39 -10.56 -12.56
C ASP A 235 -1.72 -9.17 -11.99
N VAL A 236 -0.69 -8.38 -11.68
CA VAL A 236 -0.85 -7.07 -11.06
C VAL A 236 -1.42 -6.08 -12.06
N SER A 237 -2.60 -5.55 -11.77
CA SER A 237 -3.26 -4.52 -12.57
C SER A 237 -3.07 -3.13 -11.98
N VAL A 238 -2.86 -3.02 -10.66
CA VAL A 238 -2.69 -1.74 -9.97
C VAL A 238 -1.32 -1.69 -9.27
N LEU A 239 -0.53 -0.67 -9.59
CA LEU A 239 0.74 -0.39 -8.92
C LEU A 239 0.64 0.94 -8.17
N GLU A 240 1.08 0.95 -6.92
CA GLU A 240 1.18 2.16 -6.10
C GLU A 240 2.61 2.35 -5.60
N LEU A 241 3.17 3.55 -5.82
CA LEU A 241 4.51 3.93 -5.37
C LEU A 241 4.41 5.06 -4.34
N GLN A 242 5.03 4.84 -3.17
CA GLN A 242 5.00 5.77 -2.03
C GLN A 242 6.41 5.98 -1.47
N GLY A 243 6.64 7.14 -0.85
CA GLY A 243 7.88 7.41 -0.10
C GLY A 243 9.15 7.31 -0.96
N LEU A 244 9.09 7.73 -2.22
CA LEU A 244 10.24 7.68 -3.12
C LEU A 244 11.25 8.76 -2.74
N THR A 245 12.50 8.35 -2.52
CA THR A 245 13.65 9.21 -2.19
C THR A 245 14.69 9.27 -3.31
N SER A 246 14.67 8.33 -4.25
CA SER A 246 15.60 8.24 -5.39
C SER A 246 14.86 7.95 -6.69
N SER A 247 15.31 8.56 -7.79
CA SER A 247 14.72 8.34 -9.12
C SER A 247 14.85 6.89 -9.59
N MET A 248 15.82 6.13 -9.06
CA MET A 248 15.97 4.70 -9.37
C MET A 248 14.79 3.86 -8.88
N GLN A 249 14.04 4.34 -7.89
CA GLN A 249 12.87 3.63 -7.38
C GLN A 249 11.68 3.71 -8.35
N LEU A 250 11.65 4.69 -9.27
CA LEU A 250 10.64 4.72 -10.34
C LEU A 250 10.80 3.53 -11.32
N SER A 251 11.98 2.93 -11.38
CA SER A 251 12.21 1.70 -12.15
C SER A 251 11.44 0.49 -11.61
N LEU A 252 10.81 0.58 -10.42
CA LEU A 252 9.84 -0.43 -9.96
C LEU A 252 8.63 -0.56 -10.89
N ILE A 253 8.33 0.48 -11.69
CA ILE A 253 7.29 0.39 -12.73
C ILE A 253 7.71 -0.59 -13.82
N ASP A 254 9.01 -0.62 -14.17
CA ASP A 254 9.55 -1.54 -15.18
C ASP A 254 9.39 -3.00 -14.77
N LEU A 255 9.48 -3.30 -13.47
CA LEU A 255 9.28 -4.64 -12.93
C LEU A 255 7.86 -5.18 -13.16
N VAL A 256 6.85 -4.30 -13.05
CA VAL A 256 5.44 -4.70 -13.14
C VAL A 256 4.93 -4.62 -14.58
N LYS A 257 5.30 -3.56 -15.33
CA LYS A 257 4.74 -3.31 -16.67
C LYS A 257 5.03 -4.43 -17.69
N LEU A 258 6.08 -5.23 -17.46
CA LEU A 258 6.39 -6.43 -18.25
C LEU A 258 5.25 -7.47 -18.27
N ASN A 259 4.27 -7.37 -17.37
CA ASN A 259 3.13 -8.27 -17.32
C ASN A 259 2.03 -7.98 -18.35
N ASN A 260 2.09 -6.83 -19.06
CA ASN A 260 1.06 -6.35 -19.99
C ASN A 260 -0.36 -6.26 -19.39
N LYS A 261 -0.51 -6.21 -18.07
CA LYS A 261 -1.79 -6.10 -17.34
C LYS A 261 -1.89 -4.86 -16.47
N LEU A 262 -0.77 -4.17 -16.21
CA LEU A 262 -0.74 -2.93 -15.47
C LEU A 262 -1.62 -1.88 -16.17
N ASN A 263 -2.73 -1.51 -15.52
CA ASN A 263 -3.72 -0.59 -16.05
C ASN A 263 -3.83 0.71 -15.23
N THR A 264 -3.43 0.66 -13.96
CA THR A 264 -3.54 1.77 -13.01
C THR A 264 -2.20 1.99 -12.33
N LEU A 265 -1.69 3.21 -12.39
CA LEU A 265 -0.53 3.64 -11.63
C LEU A 265 -0.94 4.71 -10.62
N ILE A 266 -0.54 4.54 -9.37
CA ILE A 266 -0.76 5.48 -8.28
C ILE A 266 0.61 5.99 -7.83
N LEU A 267 0.83 7.30 -7.91
CA LEU A 267 2.06 7.95 -7.49
C LEU A 267 1.78 8.88 -6.31
N ASP A 268 2.47 8.69 -5.20
CA ASP A 268 2.49 9.65 -4.11
C ASP A 268 3.41 10.82 -4.45
N LEU A 269 2.81 11.92 -4.89
CA LEU A 269 3.53 13.15 -5.24
C LEU A 269 4.06 13.90 -4.03
N ASN A 270 3.81 13.49 -2.79
CA ASN A 270 4.52 14.02 -1.62
C ASN A 270 5.90 13.35 -1.41
N SER A 271 6.29 12.41 -2.27
CA SER A 271 7.61 11.79 -2.26
C SER A 271 8.71 12.80 -2.58
N SER A 272 9.80 12.79 -1.80
CA SER A 272 10.88 13.78 -1.93
C SER A 272 11.60 13.73 -3.28
N VAL A 273 11.58 12.59 -3.97
CA VAL A 273 12.17 12.43 -5.31
C VAL A 273 11.68 13.47 -6.32
N PHE A 274 10.43 13.93 -6.18
CA PHE A 274 9.79 14.85 -7.12
C PHE A 274 10.20 16.32 -6.93
N TYR A 275 10.84 16.66 -5.82
CA TYR A 275 11.14 18.03 -5.46
C TYR A 275 12.64 18.32 -5.45
N LEU A 276 12.99 19.54 -5.85
CA LEU A 276 14.32 20.12 -5.69
C LEU A 276 14.14 21.48 -5.01
N ASN A 277 14.83 21.69 -3.87
CA ASN A 277 14.73 22.92 -3.09
C ASN A 277 13.30 23.32 -2.67
N GLY A 278 12.41 22.33 -2.47
CA GLY A 278 11.02 22.55 -2.06
C GLY A 278 10.04 22.79 -3.21
N GLU A 279 10.51 22.92 -4.45
CA GLU A 279 9.68 23.06 -5.64
C GLU A 279 9.68 21.78 -6.48
N PHE A 280 8.57 21.51 -7.16
CA PHE A 280 8.44 20.34 -8.02
C PHE A 280 9.40 20.46 -9.21
N ASN A 281 10.20 19.43 -9.45
CA ASN A 281 11.24 19.45 -10.48
C ASN A 281 10.66 19.08 -11.85
N PHE A 282 9.94 20.00 -12.48
CA PHE A 282 9.33 19.82 -13.80
C PHE A 282 10.35 19.44 -14.88
N THR A 283 11.54 20.07 -14.87
CA THR A 283 12.63 19.74 -15.80
C THR A 283 12.98 18.25 -15.80
N LYS A 284 13.01 17.64 -14.61
CA LYS A 284 13.35 16.22 -14.47
C LYS A 284 12.17 15.30 -14.78
N PHE A 285 10.96 15.66 -14.37
CA PHE A 285 9.82 14.74 -14.38
C PHE A 285 8.86 14.91 -15.55
N ASN A 286 8.84 16.05 -16.25
CA ASN A 286 8.01 16.20 -17.44
C ASN A 286 8.35 15.17 -18.54
N PRO A 287 9.62 14.86 -18.85
CA PRO A 287 9.95 13.77 -19.76
C PRO A 287 9.43 12.39 -19.28
N PHE A 288 9.43 12.16 -17.97
CA PHE A 288 8.90 10.92 -17.38
C PHE A 288 7.38 10.83 -17.55
N PHE A 289 6.63 11.88 -17.21
CA PHE A 289 5.18 11.89 -17.37
C PHE A 289 4.75 11.87 -18.83
N ARG A 290 5.51 12.51 -19.73
CA ARG A 290 5.31 12.39 -21.18
C ARG A 290 5.40 10.94 -21.63
N LEU A 291 6.45 10.23 -21.22
CA LEU A 291 6.63 8.81 -21.56
C LEU A 291 5.51 7.95 -20.96
N LEU A 292 5.24 8.13 -19.67
CA LEU A 292 4.23 7.39 -18.92
C LEU A 292 2.83 7.50 -19.54
N CYS A 293 2.45 8.71 -19.97
CA CYS A 293 1.10 9.00 -20.47
C CYS A 293 1.02 9.00 -22.00
N SER A 294 2.11 8.71 -22.72
CA SER A 294 2.14 8.70 -24.19
C SER A 294 1.28 7.60 -24.84
N GLY A 295 0.81 6.62 -24.08
CA GLY A 295 0.14 5.42 -24.61
C GLY A 295 1.07 4.51 -25.44
N GLY A 296 2.38 4.81 -25.49
CA GLY A 296 3.35 4.08 -26.29
C GLY A 296 4.11 2.99 -25.50
N GLY A 297 4.49 1.91 -26.20
CA GLY A 297 5.39 0.88 -25.68
C GLY A 297 4.86 0.15 -24.46
N GLY A 298 5.70 -0.03 -23.43
CA GLY A 298 5.36 -0.77 -22.20
C GLY A 298 4.30 -0.11 -21.32
N TYR A 299 3.76 1.05 -21.72
CA TYR A 299 2.68 1.77 -21.02
C TYR A 299 1.35 1.75 -21.79
N ALA A 300 1.26 1.05 -22.92
CA ALA A 300 0.07 1.06 -23.78
C ALA A 300 -1.24 0.62 -23.08
N ASN A 301 -1.13 -0.22 -22.04
CA ASN A 301 -2.29 -0.69 -21.28
C ASN A 301 -2.65 0.21 -20.08
N MET A 302 -1.85 1.26 -19.83
CA MET A 302 -2.12 2.22 -18.76
C MET A 302 -3.36 3.05 -19.13
N LYS A 303 -4.40 2.95 -18.32
CA LYS A 303 -5.67 3.68 -18.50
C LYS A 303 -5.92 4.70 -17.41
N THR A 304 -5.32 4.50 -16.23
CA THR A 304 -5.59 5.32 -15.06
C THR A 304 -4.31 5.76 -14.40
N LEU A 305 -4.16 7.07 -14.20
CA LEU A 305 -3.09 7.66 -13.39
C LEU A 305 -3.73 8.33 -12.17
N VAL A 306 -3.26 7.96 -10.99
CA VAL A 306 -3.66 8.60 -9.73
C VAL A 306 -2.47 9.33 -9.13
N LEU A 307 -2.58 10.65 -9.00
CA LEU A 307 -1.61 11.51 -8.37
C LEU A 307 -2.06 11.81 -6.94
N LYS A 308 -1.46 11.15 -5.95
CA LYS A 308 -1.79 11.35 -4.53
C LYS A 308 -0.96 12.46 -3.91
N ASN A 309 -1.57 13.16 -2.95
CA ASN A 309 -0.96 14.25 -2.19
C ASN A 309 -0.35 15.35 -3.06
N PHE A 310 -0.94 15.60 -4.23
CA PHE A 310 -0.44 16.63 -5.14
C PHE A 310 -0.91 18.01 -4.69
N ASP A 311 -0.03 18.98 -4.82
CA ASP A 311 -0.29 20.38 -4.49
C ASP A 311 -0.56 21.18 -5.77
N LEU A 312 -1.71 20.90 -6.38
CA LEU A 312 -2.09 21.44 -7.70
C LEU A 312 -2.06 22.97 -7.76
N PHE A 313 -2.48 23.63 -6.68
CA PHE A 313 -2.76 25.07 -6.68
C PHE A 313 -1.53 25.93 -6.41
N ASN A 314 -0.49 25.38 -5.78
CA ASN A 314 0.76 26.11 -5.57
C ASN A 314 1.50 26.40 -6.89
N TYR A 315 1.27 25.59 -7.93
CA TYR A 315 1.93 25.73 -9.22
C TYR A 315 1.07 26.42 -10.28
N LEU A 316 -0.20 26.65 -9.99
CA LEU A 316 -1.10 27.29 -10.92
C LEU A 316 -0.95 28.81 -10.81
N LYS A 317 0.05 29.34 -11.52
CA LYS A 317 0.28 30.79 -11.63
C LYS A 317 -0.36 31.30 -12.92
N HIS A 318 -1.50 31.97 -12.80
CA HIS A 318 -2.16 32.64 -13.93
C HIS A 318 -1.38 33.84 -14.50
N ASP A 319 -0.31 34.29 -13.84
CA ASP A 319 0.39 35.53 -14.22
C ASP A 319 1.32 35.40 -15.43
N ASP A 320 1.68 34.17 -15.83
CA ASP A 320 2.58 33.85 -16.96
C ASP A 320 1.83 33.38 -18.23
N LEU A 321 0.50 33.35 -18.20
CA LEU A 321 -0.30 33.19 -19.41
C LEU A 321 -0.36 34.53 -20.13
N HIS A 322 0.42 34.64 -21.21
CA HIS A 322 0.52 35.75 -22.16
C HIS A 322 1.52 36.86 -21.80
N GLU A 323 2.81 36.55 -21.92
CA GLU A 323 3.61 37.37 -22.82
C GLU A 323 3.50 36.73 -24.21
N ASP A 324 3.21 37.52 -25.23
CA ASP A 324 3.29 37.10 -26.63
C ASP A 324 4.74 36.72 -26.94
N VAL A 325 5.13 35.50 -26.57
CA VAL A 325 6.39 34.92 -27.00
C VAL A 325 6.20 34.62 -28.49
N ASP A 326 6.99 35.29 -29.32
CA ASP A 326 7.09 35.06 -30.76
C ASP A 326 6.85 33.58 -31.09
N SER A 327 5.85 33.31 -31.93
CA SER A 327 5.35 31.94 -32.20
C SER A 327 6.36 31.01 -32.89
N TRP A 328 7.60 31.46 -33.04
CA TRP A 328 8.73 30.74 -33.64
C TRP A 328 9.63 30.08 -32.59
N ILE A 329 9.48 30.40 -31.30
CA ILE A 329 10.25 29.79 -30.20
C ILE A 329 9.40 28.68 -29.57
N GLU A 330 9.91 27.45 -29.54
CA GLU A 330 9.23 26.37 -28.82
C GLU A 330 9.06 26.73 -27.34
N PRO A 331 7.84 26.62 -26.78
CA PRO A 331 7.60 26.98 -25.39
C PRO A 331 8.40 26.08 -24.43
N PRO A 332 8.87 26.61 -23.30
CA PRO A 332 9.66 25.83 -22.35
C PRO A 332 8.86 24.63 -21.83
N THR A 333 9.44 23.43 -21.91
CA THR A 333 8.81 22.20 -21.43
C THR A 333 8.97 21.97 -19.93
N ASN A 334 9.59 22.90 -19.21
CA ASN A 334 10.00 22.77 -17.81
C ASN A 334 9.05 23.48 -16.84
N ASN A 335 7.74 23.43 -17.12
CA ASN A 335 6.72 24.13 -16.35
C ASN A 335 5.54 23.21 -16.00
N PHE A 336 4.65 23.75 -15.19
CA PHE A 336 3.45 23.08 -14.71
C PHE A 336 2.44 22.84 -15.83
N GLU A 337 2.30 23.76 -16.78
CA GLU A 337 1.38 23.65 -17.93
C GLU A 337 1.75 22.43 -18.79
N THR A 338 3.05 22.22 -19.02
CA THR A 338 3.55 21.05 -19.75
C THR A 338 3.31 19.76 -18.97
N PHE A 339 3.50 19.77 -17.65
CA PHE A 339 3.19 18.63 -16.79
C PHE A 339 1.72 18.24 -16.91
N ILE A 340 0.83 19.23 -16.75
CA ILE A 340 -0.62 19.08 -16.84
C ILE A 340 -1.04 18.55 -18.22
N LYS A 341 -0.49 19.09 -19.30
CA LYS A 341 -0.71 18.61 -20.66
C LYS A 341 -0.27 17.16 -20.85
N TYR A 342 0.84 16.74 -20.25
CA TYR A 342 1.30 15.36 -20.38
C TYR A 342 0.42 14.38 -19.59
N VAL A 343 0.04 14.73 -18.36
CA VAL A 343 -0.83 13.85 -17.58
C VAL A 343 -2.26 13.80 -18.12
N SER A 344 -2.72 14.80 -18.87
CA SER A 344 -4.05 14.78 -19.47
C SER A 344 -4.20 13.79 -20.64
N PHE A 345 -3.10 13.33 -21.23
CA PHE A 345 -3.15 12.30 -22.28
C PHE A 345 -3.59 10.91 -21.77
N ILE A 346 -3.63 10.70 -20.46
CA ILE A 346 -4.13 9.44 -19.89
C ILE A 346 -5.67 9.43 -19.89
N PRO A 347 -6.34 8.30 -20.20
CA PRO A 347 -7.80 8.27 -20.27
C PRO A 347 -8.52 8.63 -18.96
N ASN A 348 -7.97 8.23 -17.81
CA ASN A 348 -8.55 8.54 -16.50
C ASN A 348 -7.47 9.14 -15.60
N LEU A 349 -7.60 10.42 -15.28
CA LEU A 349 -6.69 11.14 -14.39
C LEU A 349 -7.40 11.43 -13.07
N ILE A 350 -6.84 10.94 -11.97
CA ILE A 350 -7.34 11.21 -10.62
C ILE A 350 -6.27 11.98 -9.85
N ILE A 351 -6.61 13.17 -9.36
CA ILE A 351 -5.73 14.00 -8.53
C ILE A 351 -6.31 14.04 -7.12
N THR A 352 -5.65 13.38 -6.17
CA THR A 352 -5.98 13.47 -4.75
C THR A 352 -5.10 14.54 -4.11
N LEU A 353 -5.74 15.56 -3.57
CA LEU A 353 -5.07 16.70 -2.96
C LEU A 353 -4.46 16.35 -1.59
N LYS A 354 -3.44 17.12 -1.20
CA LYS A 354 -2.75 16.97 0.09
C LYS A 354 -3.69 17.27 1.28
N LYS A 355 -3.44 16.61 2.43
CA LYS A 355 -4.26 16.67 3.66
C LYS A 355 -4.41 18.06 4.29
N THR A 356 -3.43 18.92 4.14
CA THR A 356 -3.53 20.29 4.65
C THR A 356 -4.57 21.06 3.83
N PRO A 357 -5.48 21.84 4.46
CA PRO A 357 -6.44 22.66 3.73
C PRO A 357 -5.67 23.55 2.75
N VAL A 358 -5.76 23.21 1.47
CA VAL A 358 -5.07 23.93 0.41
C VAL A 358 -5.80 25.25 0.24
N ARG A 359 -5.06 26.32 0.54
CA ARG A 359 -5.48 27.68 0.27
C ARG A 359 -5.18 27.99 -1.18
N VAL A 360 -6.15 28.54 -1.85
CA VAL A 360 -6.02 28.87 -3.27
C VAL A 360 -5.63 30.33 -3.39
N ASN A 361 -4.48 30.59 -4.00
CA ASN A 361 -3.99 31.94 -4.22
C ASN A 361 -4.80 32.62 -5.33
N THR A 362 -5.36 33.78 -5.03
CA THR A 362 -6.16 34.59 -5.97
C THR A 362 -5.26 35.25 -7.01
N CYS A 363 -5.48 35.02 -8.31
CA CYS A 363 -4.76 35.73 -9.38
C CYS A 363 -5.12 37.22 -9.41
N LYS A 364 -4.10 38.07 -9.53
CA LYS A 364 -4.25 39.53 -9.59
C LYS A 364 -4.72 40.05 -10.96
N LYS A 365 -4.37 39.39 -12.07
CA LYS A 365 -4.66 39.84 -13.45
C LYS A 365 -6.01 39.36 -14.00
N CYS A 366 -6.31 38.06 -13.95
CA CYS A 366 -7.56 37.52 -14.51
C CYS A 366 -8.77 37.70 -13.57
N GLY A 367 -8.50 38.09 -12.32
CA GLY A 367 -9.51 38.40 -11.33
C GLY A 367 -10.53 37.29 -11.17
N PHE A 368 -10.28 36.31 -10.30
CA PHE A 368 -11.34 35.90 -9.38
C PHE A 368 -11.95 37.23 -8.84
N LYS A 369 -13.07 37.70 -9.41
CA LYS A 369 -13.31 39.13 -9.73
C LYS A 369 -13.46 40.09 -8.54
N LYS A 370 -13.27 39.62 -7.30
CA LYS A 370 -13.15 40.43 -6.08
C LYS A 370 -11.92 39.95 -5.32
N GLN A 371 -11.18 40.86 -4.70
CA GLN A 371 -10.20 40.52 -3.66
C GLN A 371 -10.87 39.61 -2.63
N GLN A 372 -10.64 38.30 -2.76
CA GLN A 372 -11.06 37.32 -1.79
C GLN A 372 -9.80 36.88 -1.06
N SER A 373 -9.87 36.90 0.26
CA SER A 373 -8.93 36.16 1.11
C SER A 373 -8.82 34.73 0.61
N ASP A 374 -7.64 34.13 0.73
CA ASP A 374 -7.39 32.72 0.45
C ASP A 374 -8.60 31.85 0.81
N LYS A 375 -9.22 31.23 -0.19
CA LYS A 375 -10.37 30.36 -0.02
C LYS A 375 -9.95 28.93 0.29
N LEU A 376 -10.80 28.24 1.04
CA LEU A 376 -10.72 26.80 1.19
C LEU A 376 -11.16 26.14 -0.13
N ILE A 377 -10.36 25.21 -0.62
CA ILE A 377 -10.62 24.51 -1.87
C ILE A 377 -12.00 23.83 -1.98
N GLU A 378 -12.52 23.35 -0.86
CA GLU A 378 -13.83 22.72 -0.74
C GLU A 378 -14.99 23.70 -1.03
N THR A 379 -14.72 25.01 -1.05
CA THR A 379 -15.70 26.07 -1.25
C THR A 379 -15.65 26.69 -2.64
N LEU A 380 -14.80 26.17 -3.53
CA LEU A 380 -14.73 26.64 -4.91
C LEU A 380 -16.03 26.32 -5.67
N THR A 381 -16.54 27.32 -6.37
CA THR A 381 -17.69 27.19 -7.27
C THR A 381 -17.29 26.50 -8.57
N ARG A 382 -18.27 25.99 -9.34
CA ARG A 382 -18.03 25.33 -10.63
C ARG A 382 -17.22 26.19 -11.61
N GLN A 383 -17.56 27.47 -11.73
CA GLN A 383 -16.84 28.41 -12.62
C GLN A 383 -15.38 28.63 -12.18
N GLU A 384 -15.13 28.64 -10.87
CA GLU A 384 -13.79 28.76 -10.33
C GLU A 384 -12.95 27.51 -10.65
N TRP A 385 -13.55 26.32 -10.59
CA TRP A 385 -12.93 25.08 -11.05
C TRP A 385 -12.62 25.10 -12.56
N GLU A 386 -13.57 25.51 -13.41
CA GLU A 386 -13.36 25.61 -14.87
C GLU A 386 -12.16 26.53 -15.20
N ILE A 387 -12.00 27.63 -14.47
CA ILE A 387 -10.84 28.53 -14.64
C ILE A 387 -9.52 27.84 -14.25
N PHE A 388 -9.49 27.12 -13.11
CA PHE A 388 -8.30 26.40 -12.67
C PHE A 388 -7.95 25.23 -13.59
N LEU A 389 -8.96 24.55 -14.12
CA LEU A 389 -8.77 23.32 -14.87
C LEU A 389 -8.76 23.54 -16.37
N LYS A 390 -8.91 24.78 -16.85
CA LYS A 390 -8.81 25.12 -18.27
C LYS A 390 -7.63 24.45 -19.01
N PRO A 391 -6.41 24.32 -18.44
CA PRO A 391 -5.31 23.59 -19.11
C PRO A 391 -5.51 22.06 -19.19
N LEU A 392 -6.32 21.48 -18.29
CA LEU A 392 -6.71 20.07 -18.24
C LEU A 392 -7.91 19.76 -19.15
N GLU A 393 -8.83 20.72 -19.33
CA GLU A 393 -10.06 20.57 -20.14
C GLU A 393 -9.81 20.51 -21.66
N LEU A 394 -8.56 20.64 -22.11
CA LEU A 394 -8.20 20.65 -23.53
C LEU A 394 -8.05 19.24 -24.16
N GLN A 395 -8.34 18.18 -23.41
CA GLN A 395 -8.20 16.79 -23.87
C GLN A 395 -9.42 15.95 -23.46
N ASP A 396 -9.74 14.96 -24.28
CA ASP A 396 -10.85 14.00 -24.08
C ASP A 396 -10.47 12.97 -22.99
N ASN A 397 -10.42 13.39 -21.72
CA ASN A 397 -10.11 12.53 -20.59
C ASN A 397 -11.11 12.66 -19.44
N ASN A 398 -11.25 11.57 -18.66
CA ASN A 398 -12.02 11.61 -17.42
C ASN A 398 -11.14 12.15 -16.30
N LEU A 399 -11.35 13.42 -15.94
CA LEU A 399 -10.63 14.08 -14.86
C LEU A 399 -11.44 14.00 -13.56
N LYS A 400 -10.77 13.61 -12.49
CA LYS A 400 -11.34 13.59 -11.14
C LYS A 400 -10.41 14.25 -10.14
N ILE A 401 -10.91 15.23 -9.39
CA ILE A 401 -10.17 15.87 -8.30
C ILE A 401 -10.85 15.52 -6.99
N GLN A 402 -10.06 15.02 -6.04
CA GLN A 402 -10.53 14.55 -4.76
C GLN A 402 -9.81 15.25 -3.62
N SER A 403 -10.50 15.44 -2.51
CA SER A 403 -9.89 15.80 -1.24
C SER A 403 -8.97 14.67 -0.75
N HIS A 404 -8.18 14.95 0.28
CA HIS A 404 -7.32 13.95 0.92
C HIS A 404 -8.09 12.74 1.49
N ASP A 405 -9.37 12.92 1.82
CA ASP A 405 -10.28 11.88 2.30
C ASP A 405 -11.00 11.15 1.14
N ALA A 406 -10.54 11.35 -0.10
CA ALA A 406 -11.10 10.82 -1.33
C ALA A 406 -12.56 11.26 -1.58
N VAL A 407 -12.97 12.40 -1.01
CA VAL A 407 -14.25 13.05 -1.33
C VAL A 407 -14.10 13.77 -2.65
N ASP A 408 -15.04 13.57 -3.56
CA ASP A 408 -15.02 14.17 -4.89
C ASP A 408 -15.28 15.67 -4.78
N LEU A 409 -14.32 16.47 -5.26
CA LEU A 409 -14.41 17.93 -5.29
C LEU A 409 -14.80 18.45 -6.67
N HIS A 410 -14.33 17.75 -7.71
CA HIS A 410 -14.62 18.08 -9.10
C HIS A 410 -14.51 16.81 -9.98
N THR A 411 -15.35 16.71 -11.00
CA THR A 411 -15.32 15.62 -11.98
C THR A 411 -15.71 16.16 -13.34
N VAL A 412 -14.92 15.81 -14.37
CA VAL A 412 -15.24 16.02 -15.78
C VAL A 412 -15.32 14.64 -16.42
N SER A 413 -16.42 14.39 -17.12
CA SER A 413 -16.70 13.16 -17.86
C SER A 413 -17.29 13.57 -19.21
N GLU A 414 -16.85 12.95 -20.31
CA GLU A 414 -17.45 13.16 -21.65
C GLU A 414 -18.96 12.83 -21.69
N TYR A 415 -19.49 12.17 -20.65
CA TYR A 415 -20.86 11.64 -20.60
C TYR A 415 -21.81 12.38 -19.64
N ASP A 416 -21.42 13.54 -19.09
CA ASP A 416 -22.27 14.36 -18.21
C ASP A 416 -22.84 15.63 -18.87
#